data_AF-A0A7V1ME82-F1
#
_entry.id   AF-A0A7V1ME82-F1
#
_cell.length_a   1.000
_cell.length_b   1.000
_cell.length_c   1.000
_cell.angle_alpha   90.00
_cell.angle_beta   90.00
_cell.angle_gamma   90.00
#
_symmetry.space_group_name_H-M   'P 1'
#
loop_
_entity.id
_entity.type
_entity.pdbx_description
1 polymer ?
#
loop_
_entity_poly.entity_id
_entity_poly.type
_entity_poly.pdbx_seq_one_letter_code
_entity_poly.pdbx_strand_id
1 'polypeptide(L)'
;MNTATEKVLAAVRECGITVRRSGSGWSANCPAHDDRNPSLSIASGDDGRCLINCHAGCETKAIVSALGLAMKDLMPRRDLSLQQSRKSCTPKAGAPKAGDFATADEAVTALEHALGPVTKRWAYTDASGNPVGETLRWETSTGKTIRPIAKHGDRWQIKAMSTPRPLLHLPELTNLPDGAWVYIVEGESCVDAARAIGVVATTSAGGSKAAAKTDWSVLRNKVAVILPDHDDVGEAYAEVVAALCHEAGADEVRIVRLADRWSDLPKGGDLVDVLHLEGGDAEAVHEALDELALATPPEPRELESPIGQSIYKPFPVETLPEPIRSYVVDGAAAIGCDESFVALPILSGLAAAVGNTRRIMLKRGWAEPAIVWTAVIGESGTQKSPAFRLALKAIRDRQHRLMKDHQAAMKEWETQHTLHEIAMSNWKKAAAKNDKENDTPPDPPEAPEQPTCPRNWIEDCTTEALAMLLQQNPRGLLTHLTYLSPLGDRACA
;
A
#
# COMPACT_ATOMS: atom_id res chain seq x y z
N MET A 1 -33.89 -38.58 -4.33
CA MET A 1 -32.73 -37.76 -3.92
C MET A 1 -33.22 -36.81 -2.86
N ASN A 2 -32.87 -37.01 -1.60
CA ASN A 2 -33.37 -36.16 -0.51
C ASN A 2 -32.63 -34.82 -0.53
N THR A 3 -33.38 -33.72 -0.51
CA THR A 3 -32.85 -32.37 -0.35
C THR A 3 -32.17 -32.21 1.02
N ALA A 4 -31.26 -31.24 1.15
CA ALA A 4 -30.59 -30.97 2.43
C ALA A 4 -31.62 -30.73 3.55
N THR A 5 -32.70 -30.03 3.24
CA THR A 5 -33.80 -29.74 4.16
C THR A 5 -34.55 -31.01 4.59
N GLU A 6 -34.84 -31.94 3.68
CA GLU A 6 -35.48 -33.22 4.04
C GLU A 6 -34.59 -34.08 4.94
N LYS A 7 -33.27 -34.05 4.72
CA LYS A 7 -32.31 -34.76 5.57
C LYS A 7 -32.31 -34.21 7.00
N VAL A 8 -32.35 -32.89 7.16
CA VAL A 8 -32.44 -32.24 8.48
C VAL A 8 -33.77 -32.54 9.16
N LEU A 9 -34.89 -32.48 8.43
CA LEU A 9 -36.21 -32.81 8.97
C LEU A 9 -36.32 -34.28 9.41
N ALA A 10 -35.63 -35.20 8.73
CA ALA A 10 -35.54 -36.60 9.14
C ALA A 10 -34.76 -36.73 10.46
N ALA A 11 -33.58 -36.11 10.56
CA ALA A 11 -32.76 -36.14 11.77
C ALA A 11 -33.50 -35.56 13.00
N VAL A 12 -34.24 -34.46 12.83
CA VAL A 12 -35.05 -33.86 13.91
C VAL A 12 -36.13 -34.83 14.40
N ARG A 13 -36.78 -35.57 13.49
CA ARG A 13 -37.79 -36.57 13.86
C ARG A 13 -37.17 -37.80 14.53
N GLU A 14 -35.97 -38.21 14.12
CA GLU A 14 -35.22 -39.31 14.74
C GLU A 14 -34.80 -38.97 16.18
N CYS A 15 -34.53 -37.70 16.48
CA CYS A 15 -34.31 -37.20 17.84
C CYS A 15 -35.60 -37.13 18.69
N GLY A 16 -36.76 -37.58 18.17
CA GLY A 16 -38.03 -37.55 18.88
C GLY A 16 -38.68 -36.17 18.96
N ILE A 17 -38.18 -35.18 18.22
CA ILE A 17 -38.68 -33.81 18.25
C ILE A 17 -39.83 -33.65 17.26
N THR A 18 -40.95 -33.11 17.74
CA THR A 18 -42.13 -32.86 16.90
C THR A 18 -41.89 -31.64 16.02
N VAL A 19 -42.05 -31.81 14.71
CA VAL A 19 -41.91 -30.74 13.73
C VAL A 19 -43.28 -30.24 13.29
N ARG A 20 -43.52 -28.93 13.37
CA ARG A 20 -44.74 -28.28 12.88
C ARG A 20 -44.43 -27.40 11.67
N ARG A 21 -45.36 -27.29 10.72
CA ARG A 21 -45.20 -26.34 9.62
C ARG A 21 -45.49 -24.92 10.10
N SER A 22 -44.65 -23.97 9.71
CA SER A 22 -44.79 -22.55 10.02
C SER A 22 -44.42 -21.74 8.78
N GLY A 23 -45.42 -21.14 8.12
CA GLY A 23 -45.23 -20.42 6.85
C GLY A 23 -44.65 -21.31 5.75
N SER A 24 -43.58 -20.84 5.10
CA SER A 24 -42.82 -21.58 4.07
C SER A 24 -41.78 -22.56 4.65
N GLY A 25 -41.68 -22.69 5.97
CA GLY A 25 -40.72 -23.54 6.66
C GLY A 25 -41.36 -24.42 7.75
N TRP A 26 -40.53 -24.81 8.71
CA TRP A 26 -40.88 -25.68 9.82
C TRP A 26 -40.35 -25.12 11.14
N SER A 27 -41.12 -25.30 12.22
CA SER A 27 -40.66 -25.04 13.58
C SER A 27 -40.58 -26.33 14.40
N ALA A 28 -39.60 -26.39 15.29
CA ALA A 28 -39.33 -27.51 16.18
C ALA A 28 -38.74 -27.01 17.50
N ASN A 29 -38.71 -27.86 18.51
CA ASN A 29 -37.93 -27.60 19.73
C ASN A 29 -36.44 -27.75 19.41
N CYS A 30 -35.61 -26.86 19.95
CA CYS A 30 -34.17 -26.90 19.74
C CYS A 30 -33.55 -28.07 20.52
N PRO A 31 -32.73 -28.94 19.89
CA PRO A 31 -32.05 -30.03 20.57
C PRO A 31 -30.81 -29.59 21.38
N ALA A 32 -30.34 -28.35 21.19
CA ALA A 32 -29.13 -27.84 21.82
C ALA A 32 -29.37 -27.23 23.23
N HIS A 33 -30.63 -27.07 23.66
CA HIS A 33 -31.00 -26.63 25.00
C HIS A 33 -32.31 -27.29 25.46
N ASP A 34 -32.64 -27.20 26.74
CA ASP A 34 -33.93 -27.68 27.27
C ASP A 34 -35.06 -26.76 26.81
N ASP A 35 -35.60 -27.05 25.63
CA ASP A 35 -36.54 -26.17 24.93
C ASP A 35 -38.00 -26.59 25.17
N ARG A 36 -38.75 -25.79 25.92
CA ARG A 36 -40.17 -26.05 26.21
C ARG A 36 -41.12 -25.52 25.13
N ASN A 37 -40.69 -24.55 24.34
CA ASN A 37 -41.48 -23.93 23.26
C ASN A 37 -40.72 -24.04 21.93
N PRO A 38 -41.36 -24.30 20.78
CA PRO A 38 -40.65 -24.51 19.52
C PRO A 38 -39.82 -23.29 19.07
N SER A 39 -38.52 -23.26 19.38
CA SER A 39 -37.63 -22.11 19.11
C SER A 39 -36.71 -22.30 17.89
N LEU A 40 -36.67 -23.50 17.32
CA LEU A 40 -35.88 -23.84 16.14
C LEU A 40 -36.69 -23.65 14.87
N SER A 41 -36.23 -22.78 13.98
CA SER A 41 -36.76 -22.57 12.63
C SER A 41 -35.90 -23.30 11.60
N ILE A 42 -36.53 -24.05 10.70
CA ILE A 42 -35.91 -24.81 9.61
C ILE A 42 -36.57 -24.37 8.31
N ALA A 43 -35.79 -23.95 7.31
CA ALA A 43 -36.28 -23.52 6.01
C ALA A 43 -35.38 -24.01 4.87
N SER A 44 -35.93 -24.06 3.65
CA SER A 44 -35.14 -24.31 2.45
C SER A 44 -34.80 -22.97 1.79
N GLY A 45 -33.52 -22.71 1.55
CA GLY A 45 -33.07 -21.55 0.77
C GLY A 45 -33.29 -21.74 -0.73
N ASP A 46 -33.37 -20.63 -1.46
CA ASP A 46 -33.54 -20.60 -2.93
C ASP A 46 -32.37 -21.30 -3.67
N ASP A 47 -31.23 -21.50 -3.02
CA ASP A 47 -30.04 -22.18 -3.52
C ASP A 47 -29.93 -23.66 -3.09
N GLY A 48 -30.99 -24.21 -2.48
CA GLY A 48 -31.09 -25.61 -2.07
C GLY A 48 -30.41 -25.97 -0.75
N ARG A 49 -29.86 -25.00 -0.01
CA ARG A 49 -29.33 -25.21 1.34
C ARG A 49 -30.45 -25.26 2.37
N CYS A 50 -30.24 -26.02 3.44
CA CYS A 50 -31.09 -25.99 4.62
C CYS A 50 -30.63 -24.87 5.57
N LEU A 51 -31.53 -23.92 5.84
CA LEU A 51 -31.34 -22.86 6.81
C LEU A 51 -31.93 -23.30 8.14
N ILE A 52 -31.13 -23.23 9.20
CA ILE A 52 -31.59 -23.49 10.57
C ILE A 52 -31.22 -22.31 11.46
N ASN A 53 -32.13 -21.89 12.32
CA ASN A 53 -31.90 -20.81 13.27
C ASN A 53 -32.65 -21.06 14.57
N CYS A 54 -31.98 -20.92 15.71
CA CYS A 54 -32.63 -20.98 17.02
C CYS A 54 -32.83 -19.56 17.56
N HIS A 55 -34.07 -19.19 17.83
CA HIS A 55 -34.42 -17.86 18.32
C HIS A 55 -34.04 -17.64 19.81
N ALA A 56 -33.63 -18.70 20.52
CA ALA A 56 -33.10 -18.62 21.88
C ALA A 56 -31.58 -18.38 21.94
N GLY A 57 -30.90 -18.28 20.78
CA GLY A 57 -29.48 -17.91 20.70
C GLY A 57 -28.48 -19.06 20.63
N CYS A 58 -28.92 -20.30 20.40
CA CYS A 58 -27.98 -21.41 20.19
C CYS A 58 -27.20 -21.27 18.87
N GLU A 59 -25.90 -21.52 18.92
CA GLU A 59 -25.08 -21.56 17.71
C GLU A 59 -25.51 -22.69 16.77
N THR A 60 -25.56 -22.40 15.47
CA THR A 60 -25.91 -23.36 14.41
C THR A 60 -25.12 -24.67 14.51
N LYS A 61 -23.82 -24.60 14.85
CA LYS A 61 -22.97 -25.79 15.00
C LYS A 61 -23.42 -26.70 16.15
N ALA A 62 -23.84 -26.13 17.28
CA ALA A 62 -24.33 -26.89 18.42
C ALA A 62 -25.63 -27.63 18.07
N ILE A 63 -26.53 -26.98 17.32
CA ILE A 63 -27.79 -27.57 16.85
C ILE A 63 -27.52 -28.74 15.88
N VAL A 64 -26.63 -28.54 14.90
CA VAL A 64 -26.27 -29.57 13.91
C VAL A 64 -25.61 -30.77 14.58
N SER A 65 -24.72 -30.53 15.54
CA SER A 65 -24.07 -31.59 16.32
C SER A 65 -25.07 -32.36 17.19
N ALA A 66 -26.02 -31.69 17.83
CA ALA A 66 -27.05 -32.32 18.64
C ALA A 66 -28.02 -33.19 17.81
N LEU A 67 -28.20 -32.85 16.52
CA LEU A 67 -28.96 -33.65 15.54
C LEU A 67 -28.14 -34.80 14.91
N GLY A 68 -26.88 -35.00 15.33
CA GLY A 68 -26.02 -36.04 14.74
C GLY A 68 -25.63 -35.78 13.28
N LEU A 69 -25.70 -34.52 12.83
CA LEU A 69 -25.36 -34.10 11.47
C LEU A 69 -24.01 -33.37 11.43
N ALA A 70 -23.48 -33.15 10.22
CA ALA A 70 -22.34 -32.27 9.99
C ALA A 70 -22.77 -31.02 9.19
N MET A 71 -22.02 -29.92 9.30
CA MET A 71 -22.34 -28.66 8.58
C MET A 71 -22.48 -28.84 7.05
N LYS A 72 -21.78 -29.82 6.46
CA LYS A 72 -21.89 -30.18 5.04
C LYS A 72 -23.28 -30.73 4.66
N ASP A 73 -24.01 -31.29 5.61
CA ASP A 73 -25.33 -31.89 5.38
C ASP A 73 -26.43 -30.84 5.24
N LEU A 74 -26.15 -29.59 5.63
CA LEU A 74 -27.00 -28.44 5.32
C LEU A 74 -26.87 -27.97 3.87
N MET A 75 -25.91 -28.51 3.11
CA MET A 75 -25.64 -28.11 1.73
C MET A 75 -26.31 -29.08 0.74
N PRO A 76 -26.75 -28.61 -0.44
CA PRO A 76 -27.25 -29.51 -1.47
C PRO A 76 -26.13 -30.47 -1.92
N ARG A 77 -26.47 -31.74 -2.16
CA ARG A 77 -25.51 -32.69 -2.76
C ARG A 77 -25.16 -32.19 -4.17
N ARG A 78 -23.86 -31.92 -4.39
CA ARG A 78 -23.34 -31.68 -5.74
C ARG A 78 -23.39 -32.98 -6.51
N ASP A 79 -24.30 -33.08 -7.47
CA ASP A 79 -24.23 -34.12 -8.50
C ASP A 79 -23.15 -33.70 -9.51
N LEU A 80 -22.04 -34.43 -9.54
CA LEU A 80 -20.87 -34.16 -10.39
C LEU A 80 -21.11 -34.51 -11.87
N SER A 81 -22.32 -34.90 -12.26
CA SER A 81 -22.66 -35.33 -13.62
C SER A 81 -23.16 -34.21 -14.55
N LEU A 82 -23.30 -32.96 -14.09
CA LEU A 82 -23.81 -31.84 -14.90
C LEU A 82 -22.76 -30.78 -15.25
N GLN A 83 -21.48 -31.15 -15.31
CA GLN A 83 -20.38 -30.22 -15.61
C GLN A 83 -20.07 -30.01 -17.11
N GLN A 84 -20.90 -30.53 -18.02
CA GLN A 84 -20.71 -30.31 -19.46
C GLN A 84 -22.05 -30.09 -20.16
N SER A 85 -22.63 -28.90 -20.00
CA SER A 85 -23.54 -28.26 -20.96
C SER A 85 -24.21 -27.07 -20.31
N ARG A 86 -23.61 -25.88 -20.42
CA ARG A 86 -24.38 -24.63 -20.48
C ARG A 86 -23.77 -23.70 -21.52
N LYS A 87 -24.21 -23.94 -22.77
CA LYS A 87 -24.29 -22.90 -23.80
C LYS A 87 -25.11 -21.72 -23.27
N SER A 88 -24.75 -20.54 -23.74
CA SER A 88 -25.43 -19.29 -23.47
C SER A 88 -26.94 -19.39 -23.66
N CYS A 89 -27.69 -19.07 -22.61
CA CYS A 89 -29.07 -18.62 -22.74
C CYS A 89 -29.16 -17.28 -22.02
N THR A 90 -29.49 -16.27 -22.81
CA THR A 90 -30.00 -14.97 -22.40
C THR A 90 -31.04 -15.12 -21.28
N PRO A 91 -31.00 -14.29 -20.22
CA PRO A 91 -32.02 -14.35 -19.19
C PRO A 91 -33.35 -13.86 -19.76
N LYS A 92 -34.38 -14.71 -19.69
CA LYS A 92 -35.77 -14.26 -19.73
C LYS A 92 -36.04 -13.44 -18.47
N ALA A 93 -36.58 -12.24 -18.66
CA ALA A 93 -37.00 -11.33 -17.61
C ALA A 93 -37.90 -12.04 -16.58
N GLY A 94 -37.36 -12.25 -15.37
CA GLY A 94 -38.16 -12.55 -14.19
C GLY A 94 -38.78 -11.25 -13.69
N ALA A 95 -40.04 -11.29 -13.26
CA ALA A 95 -40.72 -10.14 -12.68
C ALA A 95 -39.92 -9.55 -11.50
N PRO A 96 -39.87 -8.21 -11.33
CA PRO A 96 -39.02 -7.57 -10.33
C PRO A 96 -39.44 -7.98 -8.91
N LYS A 97 -38.46 -8.42 -8.10
CA LYS A 97 -38.63 -8.48 -6.63
C LYS A 97 -38.75 -7.04 -6.10
N ALA A 98 -39.63 -6.80 -5.15
CA ALA A 98 -39.79 -5.48 -4.52
C ALA A 98 -38.43 -4.98 -3.98
N GLY A 99 -37.97 -3.82 -4.46
CA GLY A 99 -36.69 -3.21 -4.07
C GLY A 99 -35.51 -3.46 -5.01
N ASP A 100 -35.74 -4.02 -6.20
CA ASP A 100 -34.71 -4.23 -7.23
C ASP A 100 -35.12 -3.53 -8.55
N PHE A 101 -34.44 -2.43 -8.87
CA PHE A 101 -34.79 -1.48 -9.93
C PHE A 101 -33.81 -1.56 -11.10
N ALA A 102 -34.25 -1.21 -12.32
CA ALA A 102 -33.37 -1.21 -13.49
C ALA A 102 -32.45 0.03 -13.50
N THR A 103 -32.94 1.16 -13.02
CA THR A 103 -32.23 2.45 -13.00
C THR A 103 -32.29 3.09 -11.62
N ALA A 104 -31.41 4.06 -11.38
CA ALA A 104 -31.45 4.88 -10.16
C ALA A 104 -32.76 5.65 -10.07
N ASP A 105 -33.22 6.26 -11.17
CA ASP A 105 -34.44 7.07 -11.20
C ASP A 105 -35.69 6.24 -10.88
N GLU A 106 -35.78 4.98 -11.32
CA GLU A 106 -36.88 4.08 -10.90
C GLU A 106 -36.89 3.86 -9.38
N ALA A 107 -35.72 3.70 -8.76
CA ALA A 107 -35.59 3.56 -7.31
C ALA A 107 -35.98 4.85 -6.57
N VAL A 108 -35.59 6.01 -7.13
CA VAL A 108 -35.97 7.33 -6.61
C VAL A 108 -37.48 7.51 -6.68
N THR A 109 -38.11 7.28 -7.84
CA THR A 109 -39.57 7.41 -8.01
C THR A 109 -40.34 6.51 -7.05
N ALA A 110 -39.85 5.28 -6.80
CA ALA A 110 -40.46 4.39 -5.83
C ALA A 110 -40.38 4.92 -4.39
N LEU A 111 -39.27 5.57 -4.02
CA LEU A 111 -39.12 6.25 -2.73
C LEU A 111 -39.97 7.52 -2.65
N GLU A 112 -40.09 8.27 -3.73
CA GLU A 112 -40.92 9.48 -3.76
C GLU A 112 -42.41 9.17 -3.63
N HIS A 113 -42.88 8.06 -4.20
CA HIS A 113 -44.25 7.60 -3.98
C HIS A 113 -44.52 7.25 -2.51
N ALA A 114 -43.50 6.82 -1.76
CA ALA A 114 -43.63 6.45 -0.36
C ALA A 114 -43.42 7.61 0.62
N LEU A 115 -42.53 8.55 0.30
CA LEU A 115 -42.05 9.59 1.22
C LEU A 115 -42.33 11.03 0.75
N GLY A 116 -42.88 11.20 -0.46
CA GLY A 116 -43.03 12.51 -1.11
C GLY A 116 -41.79 12.91 -1.93
N PRO A 117 -41.80 14.09 -2.57
CA PRO A 117 -40.71 14.54 -3.44
C PRO A 117 -39.39 14.64 -2.68
N VAL A 118 -38.31 14.20 -3.31
CA VAL A 118 -36.97 14.29 -2.71
C VAL A 118 -36.52 15.76 -2.60
N THR A 119 -35.92 16.13 -1.48
CA THR A 119 -35.44 17.51 -1.26
C THR A 119 -34.06 17.72 -1.90
N LYS A 120 -33.14 16.78 -1.70
CA LYS A 120 -31.80 16.79 -2.31
C LYS A 120 -31.33 15.38 -2.66
N ARG A 121 -30.56 15.26 -3.75
CA ARG A 121 -29.93 14.02 -4.21
C ARG A 121 -28.45 14.26 -4.50
N TRP A 122 -27.59 13.35 -4.05
CA TRP A 122 -26.16 13.39 -4.35
C TRP A 122 -25.73 12.08 -4.98
N ALA A 123 -25.21 12.18 -6.20
CA ALA A 123 -24.74 11.03 -6.95
C ALA A 123 -23.26 10.75 -6.66
N TYR A 124 -22.98 9.50 -6.32
CA TYR A 124 -21.65 8.95 -6.17
C TYR A 124 -21.28 8.17 -7.43
N THR A 125 -20.10 8.45 -7.95
CA THR A 125 -19.58 7.86 -9.19
C THR A 125 -18.27 7.12 -8.94
N ASP A 126 -17.95 6.18 -9.82
CA ASP A 126 -16.60 5.63 -9.91
C ASP A 126 -15.62 6.64 -10.53
N ALA A 127 -14.33 6.32 -10.57
CA ALA A 127 -13.30 7.18 -11.15
C ALA A 127 -13.50 7.49 -12.65
N SER A 128 -14.31 6.68 -13.36
CA SER A 128 -14.69 6.93 -14.76
C SER A 128 -15.94 7.78 -14.90
N GLY A 129 -16.57 8.19 -13.79
CA GLY A 129 -17.79 8.99 -13.78
C GLY A 129 -19.08 8.17 -13.89
N ASN A 130 -19.03 6.84 -13.83
CA ASN A 130 -20.24 6.03 -13.87
C ASN A 130 -20.95 6.05 -12.50
N PRO A 131 -22.27 6.26 -12.44
CA PRO A 131 -23.02 6.23 -11.18
C PRO A 131 -22.97 4.85 -10.51
N VAL A 132 -22.59 4.83 -9.23
CA VAL A 132 -22.56 3.62 -8.39
C VAL A 132 -23.52 3.69 -7.20
N GLY A 133 -23.94 4.89 -6.81
CA GLY A 133 -24.97 5.10 -5.81
C GLY A 133 -25.45 6.54 -5.72
N GLU A 134 -26.53 6.76 -4.99
CA GLU A 134 -27.00 8.09 -4.63
C GLU A 134 -27.44 8.13 -3.16
N THR A 135 -27.16 9.24 -2.49
CA THR A 135 -27.76 9.57 -1.19
C THR A 135 -28.94 10.50 -1.44
N LEU A 136 -30.12 10.13 -0.96
CA LEU A 136 -31.35 10.90 -1.10
C LEU A 136 -31.77 11.45 0.27
N ARG A 137 -32.12 12.74 0.33
CA ARG A 137 -32.56 13.42 1.56
C ARG A 137 -33.95 14.02 1.38
N TRP A 138 -34.79 13.81 2.38
CA TRP A 138 -36.10 14.44 2.56
C TRP A 138 -36.09 15.29 3.83
N GLU A 139 -36.68 16.46 3.73
CA GLU A 139 -37.03 17.28 4.89
C GLU A 139 -38.53 17.10 5.18
N THR A 140 -38.83 16.56 6.35
CA THR A 140 -40.19 16.35 6.83
C THR A 140 -40.46 17.28 8.00
N SER A 141 -41.74 17.49 8.32
CA SER A 141 -42.15 18.27 9.49
C SER A 141 -41.65 17.69 10.83
N THR A 142 -41.19 16.44 10.83
CA THR A 142 -40.68 15.70 11.99
C THR A 142 -39.16 15.53 11.99
N GLY A 143 -38.44 16.06 10.99
CA GLY A 143 -36.98 16.01 10.90
C GLY A 143 -36.45 15.68 9.50
N LYS A 144 -35.21 15.19 9.42
CA LYS A 144 -34.58 14.78 8.16
C LYS A 144 -34.58 13.25 8.02
N THR A 145 -34.92 12.76 6.83
CA THR A 145 -34.80 11.33 6.48
C THR A 145 -33.82 11.18 5.32
N ILE A 146 -32.85 10.27 5.47
CA ILE A 146 -31.84 9.99 4.45
C ILE A 146 -31.94 8.53 4.03
N ARG A 147 -31.95 8.26 2.72
CA ARG A 147 -31.95 6.90 2.16
C ARG A 147 -30.91 6.77 1.07
N PRO A 148 -29.97 5.81 1.19
CA PRO A 148 -29.08 5.49 0.08
C PRO A 148 -29.76 4.55 -0.91
N ILE A 149 -29.50 4.76 -2.19
CA ILE A 149 -29.72 3.81 -3.27
C ILE A 149 -28.36 3.49 -3.90
N ALA A 150 -28.13 2.24 -4.29
CA ALA A 150 -26.86 1.84 -4.86
C ALA A 150 -27.01 0.74 -5.89
N LYS A 151 -26.06 0.69 -6.82
CA LYS A 151 -25.94 -0.36 -7.81
C LYS A 151 -25.30 -1.60 -7.20
N HIS A 152 -25.99 -2.73 -7.25
CA HIS A 152 -25.52 -4.06 -6.82
C HIS A 152 -25.62 -5.02 -8.01
N GLY A 153 -24.48 -5.27 -8.67
CA GLY A 153 -24.48 -5.93 -9.98
C GLY A 153 -25.04 -5.01 -11.06
N ASP A 154 -26.03 -5.49 -11.83
CA ASP A 154 -26.69 -4.71 -12.89
C ASP A 154 -28.00 -4.05 -12.44
N ARG A 155 -28.29 -4.04 -11.14
CA ARG A 155 -29.57 -3.57 -10.59
C ARG A 155 -29.35 -2.53 -9.50
N TRP A 156 -30.31 -1.62 -9.37
CA TRP A 156 -30.35 -0.60 -8.33
C TRP A 156 -31.19 -1.07 -7.16
N GLN A 157 -30.71 -0.86 -5.94
CA GLN A 157 -31.39 -1.29 -4.72
C GLN A 157 -31.35 -0.17 -3.67
N ILE A 158 -32.38 -0.10 -2.83
CA ILE A 158 -32.45 0.82 -1.68
C ILE A 158 -31.55 0.27 -0.56
N LYS A 159 -30.24 0.38 -0.77
CA LYS A 159 -29.18 -0.11 0.11
C LYS A 159 -27.98 0.82 -0.01
N ALA A 160 -27.11 0.78 1.00
CA ALA A 160 -25.82 1.43 0.91
C ALA A 160 -24.97 0.85 -0.22
N MET A 161 -24.06 1.67 -0.74
CA MET A 161 -23.04 1.25 -1.72
C MET A 161 -22.17 0.13 -1.18
N SER A 162 -21.73 -0.74 -2.11
CA SER A 162 -20.70 -1.73 -1.84
C SER A 162 -19.41 -1.06 -1.37
N THR A 163 -18.68 -1.73 -0.48
CA THR A 163 -17.36 -1.28 -0.04
C THR A 163 -16.28 -1.79 -0.99
N PRO A 164 -15.22 -1.00 -1.25
CA PRO A 164 -15.00 0.34 -0.73
C PRO A 164 -15.90 1.38 -1.43
N ARG A 165 -16.39 2.36 -0.65
CA ARG A 165 -17.30 3.41 -1.14
C ARG A 165 -16.48 4.54 -1.76
N PRO A 166 -16.92 5.13 -2.88
CA PRO A 166 -16.27 6.32 -3.42
C PRO A 166 -16.54 7.56 -2.53
N LEU A 167 -15.64 8.53 -2.61
CA LEU A 167 -15.87 9.89 -2.13
C LEU A 167 -16.82 10.64 -3.06
N LEU A 168 -17.56 11.63 -2.53
CA LEU A 168 -18.38 12.50 -3.36
C LEU A 168 -17.46 13.34 -4.29
N HIS A 169 -17.85 13.52 -5.56
CA HIS A 169 -17.02 14.19 -6.58
C HIS A 169 -15.69 13.49 -6.94
N LEU A 170 -15.59 12.16 -6.73
CA LEU A 170 -14.37 11.37 -6.98
C LEU A 170 -13.63 11.67 -8.32
N PRO A 171 -14.30 11.79 -9.50
CA PRO A 171 -13.61 12.08 -10.75
C PRO A 171 -12.85 13.42 -10.74
N GLU A 172 -13.39 14.45 -10.10
CA GLU A 172 -12.71 15.74 -9.95
C GLU A 172 -11.48 15.59 -9.05
N LEU A 173 -11.64 14.95 -7.90
CA LEU A 173 -10.56 14.73 -6.93
C LEU A 173 -9.36 13.99 -7.55
N THR A 174 -9.65 13.01 -8.42
CA THR A 174 -8.64 12.21 -9.13
C THR A 174 -7.80 13.06 -10.10
N ASN A 175 -8.35 14.16 -10.63
CA ASN A 175 -7.68 15.03 -11.60
C ASN A 175 -6.98 16.24 -10.97
N LEU A 176 -7.08 16.42 -9.65
CA LEU A 176 -6.38 17.49 -8.95
C LEU A 176 -4.86 17.22 -8.93
N PRO A 177 -4.02 18.26 -9.05
CA PRO A 177 -2.58 18.12 -8.91
C PRO A 177 -2.17 17.69 -7.49
N ASP A 178 -0.91 17.28 -7.35
CA ASP A 178 -0.26 17.09 -6.05
C ASP A 178 -0.18 18.43 -5.31
N GLY A 179 -0.31 18.42 -3.99
CA GLY A 179 -0.40 19.59 -3.12
C GLY A 179 -1.74 20.33 -3.17
N ALA A 180 -2.73 19.86 -3.96
CA ALA A 180 -4.05 20.48 -3.99
C ALA A 180 -4.77 20.35 -2.63
N TRP A 181 -5.49 21.40 -2.27
CA TRP A 181 -6.29 21.46 -1.04
C TRP A 181 -7.67 20.85 -1.28
N VAL A 182 -8.06 19.92 -0.40
CA VAL A 182 -9.35 19.23 -0.46
C VAL A 182 -10.02 19.31 0.90
N TYR A 183 -11.17 19.98 0.95
CA TYR A 183 -11.97 20.16 2.14
C TYR A 183 -12.89 18.96 2.36
N ILE A 184 -12.91 18.41 3.58
CA ILE A 184 -13.68 17.22 3.95
C ILE A 184 -14.65 17.61 5.05
N VAL A 185 -15.94 17.40 4.78
CA VAL A 185 -17.05 17.71 5.71
C VAL A 185 -17.84 16.43 6.01
N GLU A 186 -18.64 16.42 7.07
CA GLU A 186 -19.36 15.22 7.53
C GLU A 186 -20.52 14.76 6.65
N GLY A 187 -21.17 15.69 5.94
CA GLY A 187 -22.41 15.42 5.23
C GLY A 187 -22.47 16.05 3.84
N GLU A 188 -23.25 15.42 2.96
CA GLU A 188 -23.35 15.84 1.55
C GLU A 188 -23.91 17.26 1.38
N SER A 189 -24.80 17.71 2.29
CA SER A 189 -25.30 19.10 2.24
C SER A 189 -24.26 20.13 2.63
N CYS A 190 -23.31 19.78 3.50
CA CYS A 190 -22.20 20.66 3.85
C CYS A 190 -21.22 20.77 2.68
N VAL A 191 -21.11 19.71 1.84
CA VAL A 191 -20.32 19.78 0.60
C VAL A 191 -20.92 20.81 -0.34
N ASP A 192 -22.25 20.85 -0.51
CA ASP A 192 -22.88 21.89 -1.33
C ASP A 192 -22.51 23.31 -0.85
N ALA A 193 -22.52 23.54 0.46
CA ALA A 193 -22.18 24.83 1.05
C ALA A 193 -20.68 25.16 0.85
N ALA A 194 -19.79 24.20 1.08
CA ALA A 194 -18.36 24.36 0.84
C ALA A 194 -18.06 24.67 -0.64
N ARG A 195 -18.77 24.02 -1.56
CA ARG A 195 -18.60 24.31 -2.99
C ARG A 195 -19.22 25.65 -3.39
N ALA A 196 -20.30 26.08 -2.73
CA ALA A 196 -20.91 27.39 -2.96
C ALA A 196 -19.98 28.54 -2.56
N ILE A 197 -19.13 28.34 -1.54
CA ILE A 197 -18.05 29.28 -1.19
C ILE A 197 -16.81 29.11 -2.06
N GLY A 198 -16.80 28.20 -3.05
CA GLY A 198 -15.72 28.09 -4.03
C GLY A 198 -14.53 27.21 -3.62
N VAL A 199 -14.65 26.40 -2.57
CA VAL A 199 -13.61 25.43 -2.23
C VAL A 199 -13.88 24.06 -2.83
N VAL A 200 -12.81 23.30 -3.10
CA VAL A 200 -12.92 21.90 -3.52
C VAL A 200 -13.27 21.05 -2.30
N ALA A 201 -14.49 20.54 -2.25
CA ALA A 201 -14.99 19.81 -1.09
C ALA A 201 -15.55 18.42 -1.43
N THR A 202 -15.45 17.51 -0.46
CA THR A 202 -15.95 16.13 -0.54
C THR A 202 -16.42 15.62 0.83
N THR A 203 -17.06 14.45 0.83
CA THR A 203 -17.46 13.72 2.03
C THR A 203 -17.52 12.20 1.76
N SER A 204 -17.48 11.43 2.84
CA SER A 204 -17.65 9.98 2.83
C SER A 204 -19.13 9.57 2.84
N ALA A 205 -19.50 8.58 2.03
CA ALA A 205 -20.88 8.11 1.99
C ALA A 205 -21.33 7.36 3.25
N GLY A 206 -22.50 7.73 3.77
CA GLY A 206 -23.19 7.04 4.87
C GLY A 206 -22.98 7.64 6.25
N GLY A 207 -22.60 8.91 6.32
CA GLY A 207 -22.47 9.71 7.55
C GLY A 207 -21.23 9.37 8.37
N SER A 208 -21.08 10.07 9.50
CA SER A 208 -19.86 10.08 10.32
C SER A 208 -19.36 8.71 10.76
N LYS A 209 -20.27 7.77 11.05
CA LYS A 209 -19.92 6.41 11.49
C LYS A 209 -19.51 5.45 10.38
N ALA A 210 -19.45 5.90 9.12
CA ALA A 210 -19.16 5.05 7.96
C ALA A 210 -17.89 5.44 7.19
N ALA A 211 -17.14 6.44 7.66
CA ALA A 211 -15.91 6.94 7.02
C ALA A 211 -14.91 5.82 6.67
N ALA A 212 -14.72 4.84 7.55
CA ALA A 212 -13.81 3.69 7.33
C ALA A 212 -14.22 2.74 6.19
N LYS A 213 -15.43 2.91 5.63
CA LYS A 213 -15.91 2.11 4.48
C LYS A 213 -15.57 2.76 3.14
N THR A 214 -15.01 3.97 3.16
CA THR A 214 -14.66 4.75 1.98
C THR A 214 -13.22 4.50 1.55
N ASP A 215 -12.97 4.55 0.25
CA ASP A 215 -11.61 4.60 -0.29
C ASP A 215 -11.08 6.04 -0.24
N TRP A 216 -10.06 6.26 0.60
CA TRP A 216 -9.42 7.57 0.78
C TRP A 216 -8.16 7.74 -0.08
N SER A 217 -7.75 6.72 -0.86
CA SER A 217 -6.48 6.70 -1.60
C SER A 217 -6.32 7.85 -2.61
N VAL A 218 -7.41 8.45 -3.08
CA VAL A 218 -7.41 9.62 -3.96
C VAL A 218 -6.81 10.88 -3.30
N LEU A 219 -6.70 10.91 -1.97
CA LEU A 219 -6.09 12.01 -1.22
C LEU A 219 -4.56 11.92 -1.12
N ARG A 220 -3.95 10.90 -1.73
CA ARG A 220 -2.49 10.77 -1.79
C ARG A 220 -1.85 12.03 -2.37
N ASN A 221 -0.79 12.51 -1.72
CA ASN A 221 -0.05 13.73 -2.07
C ASN A 221 -0.93 14.99 -2.11
N LYS A 222 -2.04 15.04 -1.35
CA LYS A 222 -2.92 16.22 -1.25
C LYS A 222 -2.90 16.78 0.17
N VAL A 223 -3.40 18.00 0.32
CA VAL A 223 -3.66 18.63 1.61
C VAL A 223 -5.13 18.38 1.97
N ALA A 224 -5.36 17.56 3.00
CA ALA A 224 -6.70 17.25 3.49
C ALA A 224 -7.09 18.23 4.60
N VAL A 225 -8.14 19.02 4.39
CA VAL A 225 -8.64 19.98 5.39
C VAL A 225 -10.00 19.50 5.90
N ILE A 226 -10.05 19.04 7.13
CA ILE A 226 -11.26 18.46 7.73
C ILE A 226 -12.00 19.54 8.50
N LEU A 227 -13.29 19.72 8.20
CA LEU A 227 -14.20 20.64 8.88
C LEU A 227 -15.23 19.82 9.67
N PRO A 228 -15.00 19.51 10.96
CA PRO A 228 -15.99 18.83 11.79
C PRO A 228 -17.19 19.73 12.10
N ASP A 229 -18.36 19.12 12.28
CA ASP A 229 -19.51 19.79 12.90
C ASP A 229 -19.14 20.16 14.35
N HIS A 230 -19.72 21.25 14.89
CA HIS A 230 -19.38 21.78 16.21
C HIS A 230 -19.99 20.95 17.37
N ASP A 231 -19.70 19.66 17.42
CA ASP A 231 -20.10 18.76 18.50
C ASP A 231 -19.11 17.59 18.71
N ASP A 232 -19.40 16.76 19.72
CA ASP A 232 -18.54 15.63 20.11
C ASP A 232 -18.54 14.50 19.05
N VAL A 233 -19.59 14.42 18.21
CA VAL A 233 -19.68 13.43 17.14
C VAL A 233 -18.82 13.84 15.96
N GLY A 234 -18.79 15.14 15.65
CA GLY A 234 -17.96 15.69 14.59
C GLY A 234 -16.48 15.66 14.92
N GLU A 235 -16.11 15.90 16.18
CA GLU A 235 -14.73 15.73 16.62
C GLU A 235 -14.25 14.28 16.43
N ALA A 236 -15.08 13.31 16.85
CA ALA A 236 -14.76 11.89 16.64
C ALA A 236 -14.71 11.49 15.16
N TYR A 237 -15.50 12.14 14.29
CA TYR A 237 -15.39 11.96 12.85
C TYR A 237 -14.06 12.48 12.33
N ALA A 238 -13.66 13.69 12.73
CA ALA A 238 -12.42 14.30 12.27
C ALA A 238 -11.19 13.48 12.66
N GLU A 239 -11.12 12.96 13.89
CA GLU A 239 -10.05 12.06 14.32
C GLU A 239 -9.94 10.82 13.41
N VAL A 240 -11.06 10.17 13.12
CA VAL A 240 -11.10 8.96 12.26
C VAL A 240 -10.70 9.29 10.83
N VAL A 241 -11.22 10.38 10.27
CA VAL A 241 -10.89 10.80 8.90
C VAL A 241 -9.44 11.24 8.78
N ALA A 242 -8.90 11.92 9.79
CA ALA A 242 -7.50 12.33 9.80
C ALA A 242 -6.55 11.12 9.71
N ALA A 243 -6.81 10.09 10.52
CA ALA A 243 -6.06 8.84 10.47
C ALA A 243 -6.15 8.17 9.08
N LEU A 244 -7.36 8.10 8.50
CA LEU A 244 -7.58 7.51 7.17
C LEU A 244 -6.89 8.31 6.04
N CYS A 245 -6.85 9.64 6.14
CA CYS A 245 -6.12 10.50 5.21
C CYS A 245 -4.61 10.31 5.30
N HIS A 246 -4.07 10.18 6.51
CA HIS A 246 -2.65 9.87 6.71
C HIS A 246 -2.29 8.49 6.16
N GLU A 247 -3.12 7.47 6.40
CA GLU A 247 -2.93 6.11 5.84
C GLU A 247 -2.98 6.11 4.31
N ALA A 248 -3.89 6.89 3.73
CA ALA A 248 -3.98 7.08 2.27
C ALA A 248 -2.74 7.76 1.67
N GLY A 249 -1.95 8.45 2.48
CA GLY A 249 -0.73 9.14 2.07
C GLY A 249 -0.95 10.61 1.68
N ALA A 250 -1.89 11.30 2.32
CA ALA A 250 -1.98 12.76 2.25
C ALA A 250 -0.66 13.40 2.75
N ASP A 251 -0.25 14.50 2.11
CA ASP A 251 0.97 15.24 2.47
C ASP A 251 0.78 15.99 3.79
N GLU A 252 -0.39 16.60 3.94
CA GLU A 252 -0.82 17.30 5.14
C GLU A 252 -2.27 16.95 5.46
N VAL A 253 -2.59 16.89 6.76
CA VAL A 253 -3.95 16.78 7.27
C VAL A 253 -4.12 17.91 8.27
N ARG A 254 -5.21 18.68 8.18
CA ARG A 254 -5.52 19.79 9.08
C ARG A 254 -6.94 19.64 9.58
N ILE A 255 -7.17 19.74 10.89
CA ILE A 255 -8.52 19.75 11.48
C ILE A 255 -8.88 21.19 11.83
N VAL A 256 -9.75 21.80 11.03
CA VAL A 256 -10.13 23.20 11.12
C VAL A 256 -11.49 23.33 11.78
N ARG A 257 -11.50 23.77 13.04
CA ARG A 257 -12.73 23.93 13.82
C ARG A 257 -13.35 25.29 13.53
N LEU A 258 -14.52 25.30 12.90
CA LEU A 258 -15.21 26.55 12.52
C LEU A 258 -15.47 27.47 13.72
N ALA A 259 -15.73 26.89 14.90
CA ALA A 259 -15.95 27.65 16.13
C ALA A 259 -14.76 28.53 16.56
N ASP A 260 -13.55 28.26 16.09
CA ASP A 260 -12.35 29.05 16.39
C ASP A 260 -12.42 30.45 15.75
N ARG A 261 -13.14 30.59 14.63
CA ARG A 261 -13.38 31.87 13.94
C ARG A 261 -14.77 32.42 14.19
N TRP A 262 -15.78 31.55 14.24
CA TRP A 262 -17.18 31.88 14.43
C TRP A 262 -17.65 31.46 15.82
N SER A 263 -17.34 32.28 16.83
CA SER A 263 -17.67 31.98 18.24
C SER A 263 -19.18 31.87 18.53
N ASP A 264 -20.01 32.45 17.68
CA ASP A 264 -21.47 32.41 17.78
C ASP A 264 -22.09 31.16 17.13
N LEU A 265 -21.26 30.26 16.59
CA LEU A 265 -21.71 28.99 16.00
C LEU A 265 -22.31 28.09 17.10
N PRO A 266 -23.59 27.70 16.99
CA PRO A 266 -24.24 26.87 18.02
C PRO A 266 -23.59 25.47 18.11
N LYS A 267 -23.87 24.76 19.21
CA LYS A 267 -23.49 23.34 19.33
C LYS A 267 -24.19 22.53 18.24
N GLY A 268 -23.43 21.71 17.52
CA GLY A 268 -23.86 20.96 16.33
C GLY A 268 -23.96 21.82 15.07
N GLY A 269 -23.45 23.06 15.11
CA GLY A 269 -23.42 23.93 13.95
C GLY A 269 -22.39 23.48 12.92
N ASP A 270 -22.71 23.63 11.64
CA ASP A 270 -21.88 23.22 10.51
C ASP A 270 -21.55 24.41 9.57
N LEU A 271 -20.93 24.14 8.43
CA LEU A 271 -20.58 25.18 7.45
C LEU A 271 -21.82 25.88 6.85
N VAL A 272 -22.98 25.21 6.81
CA VAL A 272 -24.24 25.82 6.37
C VAL A 272 -24.67 26.89 7.38
N ASP A 273 -24.51 26.62 8.68
CA ASP A 273 -24.82 27.58 9.74
C ASP A 273 -23.86 28.78 9.72
N VAL A 274 -22.57 28.56 9.46
CA VAL A 274 -21.59 29.64 9.24
C VAL A 274 -22.03 30.56 8.10
N LEU A 275 -22.44 29.98 6.96
CA LEU A 275 -22.93 30.75 5.81
C LEU A 275 -24.15 31.58 6.19
N HIS A 276 -25.03 31.06 7.06
CA HIS A 276 -26.19 31.80 7.53
C HIS A 276 -25.81 32.96 8.48
N LEU A 277 -24.85 32.75 9.38
CA LEU A 277 -24.35 33.77 10.31
C LEU A 277 -23.72 34.95 9.57
N GLU A 278 -23.00 34.70 8.48
CA GLU A 278 -22.42 35.74 7.61
C GLU A 278 -23.43 36.30 6.59
N GLY A 279 -24.74 36.08 6.80
CA GLY A 279 -25.79 36.64 5.95
C GLY A 279 -25.81 36.09 4.52
N GLY A 280 -25.17 34.95 4.27
CA GLY A 280 -25.04 34.33 2.95
C GLY A 280 -23.87 34.86 2.11
N ASP A 281 -22.96 35.63 2.69
CA ASP A 281 -21.77 36.11 1.99
C ASP A 281 -20.74 35.00 1.81
N ALA A 282 -20.81 34.34 0.66
CA ALA A 282 -19.94 33.22 0.32
C ALA A 282 -18.47 33.64 0.14
N GLU A 283 -18.21 34.87 -0.29
CA GLU A 283 -16.85 35.37 -0.51
C GLU A 283 -16.16 35.68 0.83
N ALA A 284 -16.89 36.33 1.75
CA ALA A 284 -16.40 36.57 3.10
C ALA A 284 -16.12 35.26 3.86
N VAL A 285 -16.99 34.25 3.73
CA VAL A 285 -16.77 32.93 4.35
C VAL A 285 -15.59 32.21 3.71
N HIS A 286 -15.39 32.32 2.40
CA HIS A 286 -14.21 31.74 1.74
C HIS A 286 -12.91 32.32 2.28
N GLU A 287 -12.80 33.66 2.30
CA GLU A 287 -11.61 34.36 2.78
C GLU A 287 -11.31 33.99 4.24
N ALA A 288 -12.33 34.04 5.11
CA ALA A 288 -12.17 33.68 6.52
C ALA A 288 -11.81 32.20 6.73
N LEU A 289 -12.35 31.29 5.92
CA LEU A 289 -12.03 29.87 5.98
C LEU A 289 -10.59 29.59 5.52
N ASP A 290 -10.14 30.24 4.45
CA ASP A 290 -8.77 30.09 3.93
C ASP A 290 -7.74 30.60 4.95
N GLU A 291 -7.97 31.77 5.54
CA GLU A 291 -7.13 32.30 6.63
C GLU A 291 -7.06 31.35 7.82
N LEU A 292 -8.21 30.83 8.26
CA LEU A 292 -8.29 29.89 9.38
C LEU A 292 -7.56 28.58 9.06
N ALA A 293 -7.75 28.02 7.87
CA ALA A 293 -7.14 26.78 7.46
C ALA A 293 -5.61 26.90 7.30
N LEU A 294 -5.12 28.04 6.78
CA LEU A 294 -3.69 28.35 6.72
C LEU A 294 -3.06 28.51 8.10
N ALA A 295 -3.76 29.16 9.03
CA ALA A 295 -3.29 29.34 10.41
C ALA A 295 -3.33 28.06 11.24
N THR A 296 -4.20 27.11 10.89
CA THR A 296 -4.33 25.83 11.58
C THR A 296 -3.11 24.95 11.28
N PRO A 297 -2.31 24.54 12.29
CA PRO A 297 -1.16 23.68 12.06
C PRO A 297 -1.60 22.31 11.52
N PRO A 298 -0.77 21.64 10.69
CA PRO A 298 -1.05 20.28 10.30
C PRO A 298 -1.06 19.35 11.51
N GLU A 299 -2.01 18.43 11.53
CA GLU A 299 -2.06 17.36 12.51
C GLU A 299 -0.75 16.56 12.44
N PRO A 300 -0.15 16.26 13.61
CA PRO A 300 1.07 15.49 13.65
C PRO A 300 0.78 14.13 13.04
N ARG A 301 1.42 13.84 11.92
CA ARG A 301 1.47 12.49 11.40
C ARG A 301 2.15 11.63 12.46
N GLU A 302 1.38 10.81 13.16
CA GLU A 302 1.92 9.64 13.83
C GLU A 302 2.53 8.77 12.71
N LEU A 303 3.78 9.08 12.36
CA LEU A 303 4.64 8.10 11.74
C LEU A 303 4.68 6.99 12.78
N GLU A 304 3.87 5.95 12.57
CA GLU A 304 4.17 4.67 13.18
C GLU A 304 5.62 4.40 12.80
N SER A 305 6.54 4.70 13.72
CA SER A 305 7.92 4.32 13.56
C SER A 305 7.85 2.82 13.38
N PRO A 306 8.22 2.25 12.21
CA PRO A 306 8.18 0.79 12.02
C PRO A 306 9.10 0.08 13.02
N ILE A 307 9.87 0.86 13.80
CA ILE A 307 10.75 0.44 14.87
C ILE A 307 10.24 1.16 16.13
N GLY A 308 9.32 0.53 16.87
CA GLY A 308 9.00 0.97 18.24
C GLY A 308 10.29 1.22 18.99
N GLN A 309 10.39 2.35 19.71
CA GLN A 309 11.61 2.87 20.37
C GLN A 309 12.66 1.78 20.61
N SER A 310 13.54 1.61 19.62
CA SER A 310 14.58 0.60 19.72
C SER A 310 15.53 1.09 20.79
N ILE A 311 15.46 0.50 21.98
CA ILE A 311 16.51 0.62 23.00
C ILE A 311 17.83 0.41 22.26
N TYR A 312 18.73 1.39 22.32
CA TYR A 312 20.04 1.28 21.68
C TYR A 312 20.70 -0.03 22.12
N LYS A 313 21.16 -0.81 21.14
CA LYS A 313 21.93 -2.04 21.36
C LYS A 313 23.32 -1.83 20.77
N PRO A 314 24.39 -2.00 21.56
CA PRO A 314 25.75 -1.90 21.05
C PRO A 314 26.00 -2.96 19.99
N PHE A 315 26.95 -2.69 19.09
CA PHE A 315 27.33 -3.66 18.08
C PHE A 315 27.95 -4.91 18.75
N PRO A 316 27.52 -6.13 18.38
CA PRO A 316 27.94 -7.36 19.06
C PRO A 316 29.35 -7.79 18.63
N VAL A 317 30.38 -7.08 19.10
CA VAL A 317 31.79 -7.33 18.74
C VAL A 317 32.26 -8.74 19.09
N GLU A 318 31.66 -9.38 20.10
CA GLU A 318 31.92 -10.75 20.51
C GLU A 318 31.49 -11.80 19.47
N THR A 319 30.70 -11.42 18.46
CA THR A 319 30.36 -12.29 17.32
C THR A 319 31.45 -12.29 16.26
N LEU A 320 32.35 -11.30 16.27
CA LEU A 320 33.46 -11.24 15.31
C LEU A 320 34.55 -12.25 15.70
N PRO A 321 35.15 -12.97 14.73
CA PRO A 321 36.27 -13.85 14.99
C PRO A 321 37.57 -13.05 15.19
N GLU A 322 38.57 -13.65 15.85
CA GLU A 322 39.94 -13.11 15.84
C GLU A 322 40.60 -13.31 14.46
N PRO A 323 41.49 -12.40 14.02
CA PRO A 323 41.98 -11.20 14.71
C PRO A 323 41.08 -9.95 14.56
N ILE A 324 39.91 -10.08 13.93
CA ILE A 324 39.06 -8.95 13.56
C ILE A 324 38.42 -8.29 14.79
N ARG A 325 38.00 -9.10 15.77
CA ARG A 325 37.45 -8.59 17.03
C ARG A 325 38.42 -7.64 17.73
N SER A 326 39.64 -8.08 18.01
CA SER A 326 40.64 -7.24 18.67
C SER A 326 40.94 -5.98 17.84
N TYR A 327 41.06 -6.11 16.51
CA TYR A 327 41.27 -4.96 15.63
C TYR A 327 40.15 -3.91 15.69
N VAL A 328 38.89 -4.35 15.76
CA VAL A 328 37.73 -3.46 15.90
C VAL A 328 37.74 -2.76 17.25
N VAL A 329 37.89 -3.51 18.35
CA VAL A 329 37.84 -2.99 19.71
C VAL A 329 38.98 -2.00 19.95
N ASP A 330 40.21 -2.40 19.65
CA ASP A 330 41.39 -1.55 19.85
C ASP A 330 41.36 -0.33 18.90
N GLY A 331 40.90 -0.53 17.67
CA GLY A 331 40.78 0.53 16.67
C GLY A 331 39.73 1.59 17.04
N ALA A 332 38.57 1.16 17.52
CA ALA A 332 37.51 2.06 17.99
C ALA A 332 37.96 2.83 19.24
N ALA A 333 38.59 2.14 20.21
CA ALA A 333 39.14 2.76 21.42
C ALA A 333 40.21 3.82 21.10
N ALA A 334 41.11 3.55 20.15
CA ALA A 334 42.15 4.48 19.73
C ALA A 334 41.61 5.74 19.03
N ILE A 335 40.48 5.62 18.33
CA ILE A 335 39.83 6.73 17.62
C ILE A 335 38.88 7.51 18.53
N GLY A 336 38.32 6.84 19.55
CA GLY A 336 37.25 7.39 20.39
C GLY A 336 35.91 7.38 19.68
N CYS A 337 35.56 6.29 19.00
CA CYS A 337 34.26 6.09 18.36
C CYS A 337 33.61 4.76 18.76
N ASP A 338 32.32 4.60 18.47
CA ASP A 338 31.59 3.34 18.64
C ASP A 338 32.19 2.24 17.75
N GLU A 339 32.25 1.01 18.26
CA GLU A 339 32.85 -0.12 17.57
C GLU A 339 32.20 -0.39 16.20
N SER A 340 30.91 -0.06 16.04
CA SER A 340 30.20 -0.17 14.75
C SER A 340 30.85 0.68 13.64
N PHE A 341 31.49 1.80 13.98
CA PHE A 341 32.12 2.69 13.01
C PHE A 341 33.33 2.03 12.35
N VAL A 342 33.96 1.06 13.03
CA VAL A 342 35.09 0.27 12.52
C VAL A 342 34.60 -1.09 12.00
N ALA A 343 33.70 -1.76 12.74
CA ALA A 343 33.21 -3.09 12.42
C ALA A 343 32.45 -3.15 11.10
N LEU A 344 31.54 -2.20 10.87
CA LEU A 344 30.68 -2.22 9.69
C LEU A 344 31.48 -2.07 8.38
N PRO A 345 32.39 -1.10 8.23
CA PRO A 345 33.23 -1.03 7.03
C PRO A 345 34.16 -2.24 6.88
N ILE A 346 34.63 -2.86 7.97
CA ILE A 346 35.42 -4.10 7.88
C ILE A 346 34.60 -5.24 7.29
N LEU A 347 33.34 -5.41 7.71
CA LEU A 347 32.47 -6.47 7.16
C LEU A 347 32.29 -6.32 5.66
N SER A 348 32.02 -5.10 5.18
CA SER A 348 31.95 -4.79 3.75
C SER A 348 33.29 -5.01 3.04
N GLY A 349 34.40 -4.66 3.68
CA GLY A 349 35.76 -4.93 3.19
C GLY A 349 36.08 -6.41 3.05
N LEU A 350 35.71 -7.24 4.03
CA LEU A 350 35.88 -8.68 4.02
C LEU A 350 34.99 -9.34 2.96
N ALA A 351 33.74 -8.91 2.85
CA ALA A 351 32.80 -9.33 1.81
C ALA A 351 33.38 -9.06 0.41
N ALA A 352 33.89 -7.84 0.18
CA ALA A 352 34.55 -7.49 -1.08
C ALA A 352 35.85 -8.29 -1.32
N ALA A 353 36.62 -8.60 -0.27
CA ALA A 353 37.82 -9.42 -0.38
C ALA A 353 37.51 -10.87 -0.79
N VAL A 354 36.38 -11.43 -0.34
CA VAL A 354 35.85 -12.71 -0.83
C VAL A 354 35.36 -12.53 -2.27
N GLY A 355 34.49 -11.56 -2.50
CA GLY A 355 33.88 -11.27 -3.80
C GLY A 355 33.14 -12.49 -4.36
N ASN A 356 33.03 -12.57 -5.69
CA ASN A 356 32.39 -13.69 -6.38
C ASN A 356 33.22 -14.99 -6.40
N THR A 357 34.32 -15.08 -5.65
CA THR A 357 35.19 -16.28 -5.66
C THR A 357 34.63 -17.45 -4.86
N ARG A 358 33.81 -17.17 -3.84
CA ARG A 358 33.20 -18.19 -2.97
C ARG A 358 31.75 -17.83 -2.70
N ARG A 359 30.91 -18.84 -2.56
CA ARG A 359 29.50 -18.72 -2.16
C ARG A 359 29.20 -19.76 -1.09
N ILE A 360 28.35 -19.41 -0.14
CA ILE A 360 27.87 -20.34 0.88
C ILE A 360 26.66 -21.07 0.30
N MET A 361 26.65 -22.40 0.36
CA MET A 361 25.51 -23.21 -0.05
C MET A 361 24.75 -23.69 1.19
N LEU A 362 23.62 -23.06 1.48
CA LEU A 362 22.82 -23.37 2.67
C LEU A 362 21.99 -24.65 2.50
N LYS A 363 21.47 -24.87 1.29
CA LYS A 363 20.73 -26.07 0.88
C LYS A 363 20.92 -26.32 -0.61
N ARG A 364 20.56 -27.52 -1.10
CA ARG A 364 20.62 -27.82 -2.54
C ARG A 364 19.87 -26.76 -3.34
N GLY A 365 20.54 -26.17 -4.32
CA GLY A 365 19.99 -25.12 -5.19
C GLY A 365 19.95 -23.72 -4.58
N TRP A 366 20.41 -23.51 -3.34
CA TRP A 366 20.47 -22.19 -2.70
C TRP A 366 21.91 -21.83 -2.35
N ALA A 367 22.45 -20.84 -3.06
CA ALA A 367 23.81 -20.35 -2.85
C ALA A 367 23.80 -18.83 -2.64
N GLU A 368 24.41 -18.39 -1.54
CA GLU A 368 24.51 -16.98 -1.15
C GLU A 368 25.92 -16.45 -1.40
N PRO A 369 26.09 -15.34 -2.13
CA PRO A 369 27.37 -14.67 -2.26
C PRO A 369 27.70 -13.88 -0.98
N ALA A 370 28.99 -13.60 -0.77
CA ALA A 370 29.44 -12.70 0.30
C ALA A 370 29.26 -11.24 -0.14
N ILE A 371 28.01 -10.76 -0.23
CA ILE A 371 27.67 -9.37 -0.52
C ILE A 371 27.07 -8.77 0.74
N VAL A 372 27.76 -7.80 1.32
CA VAL A 372 27.35 -7.13 2.56
C VAL A 372 27.29 -5.64 2.29
N TRP A 373 26.15 -5.04 2.64
CA TRP A 373 25.92 -3.61 2.58
C TRP A 373 25.85 -3.06 4.00
N THR A 374 26.64 -2.03 4.28
CA THR A 374 26.68 -1.41 5.59
C THR A 374 26.60 0.10 5.48
N ALA A 375 25.84 0.73 6.38
CA ALA A 375 25.77 2.17 6.53
C ALA A 375 26.19 2.56 7.95
N VAL A 376 27.06 3.57 8.07
CA VAL A 376 27.41 4.20 9.34
C VAL A 376 26.77 5.59 9.35
N ILE A 377 25.83 5.79 10.26
CA ILE A 377 25.12 7.06 10.43
C ILE A 377 25.63 7.70 11.72
N GLY A 378 26.00 8.98 11.64
CA GLY A 378 26.40 9.75 12.80
C GLY A 378 26.47 11.22 12.47
N GLU A 379 26.37 12.08 13.48
CA GLU A 379 26.45 13.53 13.34
C GLU A 379 27.78 14.00 12.72
N SER A 380 27.83 15.21 12.18
CA SER A 380 29.10 15.77 11.69
C SER A 380 30.13 15.82 12.83
N GLY A 381 31.38 15.44 12.55
CA GLY A 381 32.45 15.40 13.56
C GLY A 381 32.57 14.11 14.37
N THR A 382 31.69 13.12 14.22
CA THR A 382 31.69 11.84 14.99
C THR A 382 32.77 10.82 14.59
N GLN A 383 33.92 11.27 14.06
CA GLN A 383 35.04 10.37 13.70
C GLN A 383 34.73 9.26 12.66
N LYS A 384 33.66 9.41 11.86
CA LYS A 384 33.32 8.50 10.74
C LYS A 384 34.49 8.27 9.78
N SER A 385 35.12 9.36 9.31
CA SER A 385 36.18 9.27 8.29
C SER A 385 37.46 8.62 8.81
N PRO A 386 37.97 8.92 10.03
CA PRO A 386 39.08 8.17 10.62
C PRO A 386 38.79 6.68 10.80
N ALA A 387 37.63 6.32 11.33
CA ALA A 387 37.24 4.92 11.53
C ALA A 387 37.19 4.15 10.21
N PHE A 388 36.61 4.75 9.18
CA PHE A 388 36.55 4.20 7.83
C PHE A 388 37.95 3.97 7.22
N ARG A 389 38.85 4.95 7.35
CA ARG A 389 40.23 4.83 6.86
C ARG A 389 40.98 3.70 7.54
N LEU A 390 40.82 3.53 8.85
CA LEU A 390 41.41 2.44 9.61
C LEU A 390 40.86 1.09 9.13
N ALA A 391 39.54 0.95 9.09
CA ALA A 391 38.85 -0.28 8.71
C ALA A 391 39.27 -0.80 7.33
N LEU A 392 39.39 0.10 6.35
CA LEU A 392 39.59 -0.27 4.94
C LEU A 392 41.03 -0.09 4.45
N LYS A 393 41.96 0.17 5.37
CA LYS A 393 43.38 0.34 5.07
C LYS A 393 43.94 -0.80 4.21
N ALA A 394 43.66 -2.05 4.55
CA ALA A 394 44.19 -3.21 3.83
C ALA A 394 43.67 -3.29 2.38
N ILE A 395 42.41 -2.91 2.14
CA ILE A 395 41.82 -2.86 0.79
C ILE A 395 42.47 -1.75 -0.04
N ARG A 396 42.69 -0.57 0.57
CA ARG A 396 43.37 0.57 -0.07
C ARG A 396 44.83 0.26 -0.40
N ASP A 397 45.56 -0.36 0.53
CA ASP A 397 46.94 -0.79 0.30
C ASP A 397 47.02 -1.80 -0.86
N ARG A 398 46.02 -2.69 -0.98
CA ARG A 398 45.92 -3.62 -2.11
C ARG A 398 45.63 -2.87 -3.42
N GLN A 399 44.69 -1.92 -3.43
CA GLN A 399 44.41 -1.09 -4.61
C GLN A 399 45.67 -0.36 -5.08
N HIS A 400 46.43 0.24 -4.15
CA HIS A 400 47.69 0.91 -4.48
C HIS A 400 48.73 -0.02 -5.12
N ARG A 401 48.88 -1.25 -4.61
CA ARG A 401 49.76 -2.25 -5.23
C ARG A 401 49.31 -2.60 -6.66
N LEU A 402 48.02 -2.89 -6.84
CA LEU A 402 47.46 -3.22 -8.15
C LEU A 402 47.66 -2.09 -9.17
N MET A 403 47.49 -0.83 -8.75
CA MET A 403 47.74 0.32 -9.61
C MET A 403 49.21 0.46 -10.00
N LYS A 404 50.12 0.19 -9.05
CA LYS A 404 51.57 0.22 -9.31
C LYS A 404 51.97 -0.89 -10.31
N ASP A 405 51.46 -2.10 -10.11
CA ASP A 405 51.75 -3.24 -10.99
C ASP A 405 51.19 -2.99 -12.39
N HIS A 406 49.96 -2.45 -12.49
CA HIS A 406 49.36 -2.06 -13.75
C HIS A 406 50.15 -0.94 -14.45
N GLN A 407 50.65 0.06 -13.71
CA GLN A 407 51.50 1.10 -14.28
C GLN A 407 52.79 0.53 -14.89
N ALA A 408 53.38 -0.48 -14.25
CA ALA A 408 54.55 -1.17 -14.79
C ALA A 408 54.20 -1.98 -16.05
N ALA A 409 53.09 -2.72 -16.03
CA ALA A 409 52.60 -3.48 -17.17
C ALA A 409 52.25 -2.59 -18.38
N MET A 410 51.66 -1.41 -18.14
CA MET A 410 51.37 -0.44 -19.20
C MET A 410 52.63 0.07 -19.89
N LYS A 411 53.71 0.35 -19.14
CA LYS A 411 55.00 0.77 -19.74
C LYS A 411 55.63 -0.31 -20.61
N GLU A 412 55.53 -1.56 -20.18
CA GLU A 412 56.00 -2.71 -20.97
C GLU A 412 55.16 -2.85 -22.25
N TRP A 413 53.83 -2.76 -22.12
CA TRP A 413 52.92 -2.80 -23.25
C TRP A 413 53.18 -1.67 -24.25
N GLU A 414 53.41 -0.43 -23.80
CA GLU A 414 53.75 0.72 -24.66
C GLU A 414 55.02 0.44 -25.49
N THR A 415 56.01 -0.20 -24.87
CA THR A 415 57.25 -0.61 -25.55
C THR A 415 56.96 -1.68 -26.61
N GLN A 416 56.21 -2.72 -26.25
CA GLN A 416 55.83 -3.80 -27.17
C GLN A 416 54.94 -3.31 -28.31
N HIS A 417 54.02 -2.39 -28.03
CA HIS A 417 53.13 -1.78 -29.02
C HIS A 417 53.91 -0.96 -30.03
N THR A 418 54.89 -0.17 -29.57
CA THR A 418 55.79 0.59 -30.46
C THR A 418 56.59 -0.34 -31.38
N LEU A 419 57.13 -1.44 -30.83
CA LEU A 419 57.83 -2.46 -31.63
C LEU A 419 56.91 -3.14 -32.64
N HIS A 420 55.67 -3.45 -32.23
CA HIS A 420 54.65 -4.00 -33.10
C HIS A 420 54.28 -3.03 -34.22
N GLU A 421 54.12 -1.73 -33.96
CA GLU A 421 53.84 -0.73 -35.00
C GLU A 421 54.97 -0.64 -36.05
N ILE A 422 56.23 -0.70 -35.59
CA ILE A 422 57.40 -0.75 -36.49
C ILE A 422 57.37 -2.05 -37.31
N ALA A 423 57.12 -3.20 -36.68
CA ALA A 423 57.03 -4.50 -37.34
C ALA A 423 55.87 -4.53 -38.36
N MET A 424 54.71 -4.01 -38.01
CA MET A 424 53.54 -3.86 -38.89
C MET A 424 53.85 -2.96 -40.08
N SER A 425 54.54 -1.84 -39.88
CA SER A 425 54.95 -0.94 -40.96
C SER A 425 55.92 -1.63 -41.93
N ASN A 426 56.89 -2.39 -41.40
CA ASN A 426 57.83 -3.15 -42.21
C ASN A 426 57.14 -4.31 -42.95
N TRP A 427 56.24 -5.03 -42.29
CA TRP A 427 55.42 -6.07 -42.89
C TRP A 427 54.57 -5.52 -44.04
N LYS A 428 53.86 -4.39 -43.83
CA LYS A 428 53.06 -3.73 -44.89
C LYS A 428 53.92 -3.37 -46.11
N LYS A 429 55.15 -2.87 -45.89
CA LYS A 429 56.09 -2.54 -46.97
C LYS A 429 56.61 -3.79 -47.70
N ALA A 430 56.82 -4.90 -47.00
CA ALA A 430 57.27 -6.17 -47.58
C ALA A 430 56.15 -6.88 -48.35
N ALA A 431 54.93 -6.92 -47.79
CA ALA A 431 53.74 -7.45 -48.44
C ALA A 431 53.44 -6.72 -49.77
N ALA A 432 53.60 -5.39 -49.81
CA ALA A 432 53.45 -4.60 -51.03
C ALA A 432 54.53 -4.87 -52.11
N LYS A 433 55.67 -5.47 -51.74
CA LYS A 433 56.71 -5.92 -52.69
C LYS A 433 56.48 -7.34 -53.19
N ASN A 434 56.00 -8.25 -52.33
CA ASN A 434 55.70 -9.64 -52.68
C ASN A 434 54.48 -9.79 -53.60
N ASP A 435 53.62 -8.77 -53.72
CA ASP A 435 52.51 -8.77 -54.69
C ASP A 435 52.96 -8.83 -56.17
N LYS A 436 54.28 -8.73 -56.44
CA LYS A 436 54.89 -8.85 -57.79
C LYS A 436 55.52 -10.21 -58.09
N GLU A 437 55.72 -11.06 -57.09
CA GLU A 437 56.38 -12.37 -57.18
C GLU A 437 55.43 -13.33 -56.49
N ASN A 438 54.68 -14.13 -57.26
CA ASN A 438 53.48 -14.92 -56.90
C ASN A 438 53.66 -15.89 -55.71
N ASP A 439 53.94 -15.35 -54.52
CA ASP A 439 54.25 -16.04 -53.27
C ASP A 439 53.40 -15.44 -52.14
N THR A 440 52.95 -16.30 -51.23
CA THR A 440 51.98 -15.91 -50.20
C THR A 440 52.69 -15.05 -49.15
N PRO A 441 52.22 -13.82 -48.84
CA PRO A 441 52.90 -12.98 -47.86
C PRO A 441 52.89 -13.63 -46.47
N PRO A 442 53.95 -13.42 -45.65
CA PRO A 442 53.98 -13.92 -44.28
C PRO A 442 52.84 -13.34 -43.44
N ASP A 443 52.46 -14.01 -42.35
CA ASP A 443 51.40 -13.53 -41.47
C ASP A 443 51.75 -12.17 -40.82
N PRO A 444 50.75 -11.29 -40.60
CA PRO A 444 50.99 -10.05 -39.89
C PRO A 444 51.44 -10.32 -38.45
N PRO A 445 52.34 -9.49 -37.88
CA PRO A 445 52.73 -9.64 -36.50
C PRO A 445 51.52 -9.51 -35.56
N GLU A 446 51.50 -10.29 -34.49
CA GLU A 446 50.42 -10.26 -33.49
C GLU A 446 50.49 -8.99 -32.64
N ALA A 447 49.32 -8.39 -32.36
CA ALA A 447 49.22 -7.18 -31.54
C ALA A 447 49.34 -7.54 -30.05
N PRO A 448 50.13 -6.78 -29.26
CA PRO A 448 50.24 -7.03 -27.83
C PRO A 448 48.93 -6.72 -27.11
N GLU A 449 48.48 -7.62 -26.24
CA GLU A 449 47.27 -7.44 -25.44
C GLU A 449 47.43 -6.31 -24.42
N GLN A 450 46.49 -5.37 -24.42
CA GLN A 450 46.52 -4.26 -23.48
C GLN A 450 46.25 -4.76 -22.05
N PRO A 451 47.11 -4.43 -21.05
CA PRO A 451 46.87 -4.85 -19.69
C PRO A 451 45.61 -4.19 -19.13
N THR A 452 44.78 -4.96 -18.45
CA THR A 452 43.62 -4.42 -17.71
C THR A 452 44.05 -3.98 -16.32
N CYS A 453 43.38 -2.94 -15.79
CA CYS A 453 43.64 -2.45 -14.43
C CYS A 453 42.64 -3.09 -13.46
N PRO A 454 43.03 -4.13 -12.69
CA PRO A 454 42.16 -4.68 -11.67
C PRO A 454 41.91 -3.62 -10.59
N ARG A 455 40.64 -3.31 -10.35
CA ARG A 455 40.21 -2.44 -9.25
C ARG A 455 39.51 -3.30 -8.22
N ASN A 456 39.69 -2.98 -6.95
CA ASN A 456 38.95 -3.59 -5.85
C ASN A 456 38.18 -2.54 -5.02
N TRP A 457 38.23 -1.28 -5.44
CA TRP A 457 37.69 -0.13 -4.72
C TRP A 457 37.19 0.94 -5.69
N ILE A 458 36.06 1.56 -5.35
CA ILE A 458 35.60 2.79 -5.97
C ILE A 458 34.87 3.70 -4.97
N GLU A 459 35.00 5.00 -5.18
CA GLU A 459 34.30 6.07 -4.46
C GLU A 459 33.43 6.85 -5.45
N ASP A 460 32.21 7.20 -5.05
CA ASP A 460 31.30 8.14 -5.71
C ASP A 460 31.25 8.02 -7.25
N CYS A 461 30.86 6.85 -7.74
CA CYS A 461 30.74 6.57 -9.18
C CYS A 461 29.29 6.58 -9.67
N THR A 462 29.09 7.01 -10.91
CA THR A 462 27.78 6.85 -11.58
C THR A 462 27.50 5.37 -11.89
N THR A 463 26.23 5.03 -12.05
CA THR A 463 25.79 3.67 -12.37
C THR A 463 26.43 3.14 -13.66
N GLU A 464 26.57 4.00 -14.68
CA GLU A 464 27.17 3.65 -15.96
C GLU A 464 28.66 3.33 -15.83
N ALA A 465 29.39 4.17 -15.08
CA ALA A 465 30.81 3.95 -14.80
C ALA A 465 31.02 2.66 -13.98
N LEU A 466 30.14 2.38 -13.01
CA LEU A 466 30.18 1.15 -12.22
C LEU A 466 29.98 -0.10 -13.10
N ALA A 467 29.03 -0.05 -14.04
CA ALA A 467 28.75 -1.18 -14.94
C ALA A 467 29.98 -1.54 -15.80
N MET A 468 30.66 -0.53 -16.36
CA MET A 468 31.89 -0.75 -17.14
C MET A 468 33.01 -1.35 -16.28
N LEU A 469 33.15 -0.90 -15.04
CA LEU A 469 34.18 -1.42 -14.14
C LEU A 469 33.90 -2.85 -13.69
N LEU A 470 32.64 -3.22 -13.48
CA LEU A 470 32.27 -4.59 -13.13
C LEU A 470 32.56 -5.59 -14.26
N GLN A 471 32.48 -5.18 -15.53
CA GLN A 471 32.88 -6.03 -16.67
C GLN A 471 34.37 -6.41 -16.60
N GLN A 472 35.22 -5.50 -16.13
CA GLN A 472 36.65 -5.71 -15.98
C GLN A 472 37.02 -6.41 -14.66
N ASN A 473 36.08 -6.50 -13.71
CA ASN A 473 36.30 -7.00 -12.36
C ASN A 473 35.27 -8.09 -12.01
N PRO A 474 35.39 -9.31 -12.56
CA PRO A 474 34.42 -10.38 -12.36
C PRO A 474 34.28 -10.83 -10.89
N ARG A 475 35.30 -10.53 -10.07
CA ARG A 475 35.27 -10.75 -8.62
C ARG A 475 34.34 -9.79 -7.87
N GLY A 476 33.93 -8.68 -8.47
CA GLY A 476 33.22 -7.59 -7.81
C GLY A 476 34.15 -6.51 -7.28
N LEU A 477 33.55 -5.43 -6.79
CA LEU A 477 34.21 -4.21 -6.31
C LEU A 477 33.60 -3.79 -4.97
N LEU A 478 34.39 -3.14 -4.12
CA LEU A 478 33.85 -2.41 -2.98
C LEU A 478 33.47 -0.99 -3.42
N THR A 479 32.21 -0.63 -3.25
CA THR A 479 31.71 0.73 -3.51
C THR A 479 31.55 1.47 -2.19
N HIS A 480 32.13 2.66 -2.12
CA HIS A 480 31.94 3.59 -1.03
C HIS A 480 31.18 4.83 -1.52
N LEU A 481 30.13 5.19 -0.78
CA LEU A 481 29.31 6.36 -1.06
C LEU A 481 29.27 7.23 0.20
N THR A 482 29.59 8.51 0.06
CA THR A 482 29.45 9.47 1.15
C THR A 482 28.28 10.41 0.87
N TYR A 483 27.22 10.31 1.66
CA TYR A 483 26.13 11.28 1.62
C TYR A 483 26.34 12.31 2.72
N LEU A 484 26.70 13.53 2.33
CA LEU A 484 26.51 14.69 3.17
C LEU A 484 25.07 15.15 2.96
N SER A 485 24.17 14.67 3.81
CA SER A 485 22.82 15.19 3.80
C SER A 485 22.82 16.56 4.49
N PRO A 486 22.40 17.65 3.83
CA PRO A 486 22.01 18.86 4.53
C PRO A 486 20.64 18.58 5.18
N LEU A 487 20.60 17.72 6.19
CA LEU A 487 19.33 17.36 6.83
C LEU A 487 19.02 18.27 7.99
N GLY A 488 18.26 19.32 7.69
CA GLY A 488 16.86 19.33 8.11
C GLY A 488 15.99 18.73 6.99
N ASP A 489 15.13 17.77 7.32
CA ASP A 489 13.84 17.47 6.65
C ASP A 489 13.73 16.77 5.29
N ARG A 490 14.57 15.78 4.98
CA ARG A 490 14.26 14.76 3.96
C ARG A 490 14.77 13.38 4.38
N ALA A 491 13.92 12.64 5.08
CA ALA A 491 14.09 11.19 5.20
C ALA A 491 14.21 10.58 3.79
N CYS A 492 15.37 9.97 3.50
CA CYS A 492 15.56 9.21 2.26
C CYS A 492 14.79 7.89 2.36
N ALA A 493 14.04 7.61 1.29
CA ALA A 493 13.29 6.38 1.02
C ALA A 493 14.20 5.17 0.73
#